data_AF-A0A953XDK1-F1
#
_entry.id   AF-A0A953XDK1-F1
#
_cell.length_a   1.000
_cell.length_b   1.000
_cell.length_c   1.000
_cell.angle_alpha   90.00
_cell.angle_beta   90.00
_cell.angle_gamma   90.00
#
_symmetry.space_group_name_H-M   'P 1'
#
loop_
_entity.id
_entity.type
_entity.pdbx_description
1 polymer ?
#
loop_
_entity_poly.entity_id
_entity_poly.type
_entity_poly.pdbx_seq_one_letter_code
_entity_poly.pdbx_strand_id
1 'polypeptide(L)'
;ICGMLVPRVAVPDEVLVRKGERGDSMFFIASGAVEVGLPNDPVRLGRGDFFGELAIMTGRRRSSTVTAIAYCSLLVLSGRDFRRFAKTQPKLRARIGAVAAERRGWAPTRLPGSRPTKDMKRVDPNGRSRGET
;
A
#
# COMPACT_ATOMS: atom_id res chain seq x y z
N ILE A 1 -12.53 -2.50 21.33
CA ILE A 1 -11.68 -2.48 20.10
C ILE A 1 -11.12 -3.87 19.79
N CYS A 2 -10.66 -4.62 20.81
CA CYS A 2 -9.99 -5.93 20.66
C CYS A 2 -10.80 -7.03 19.92
N GLY A 3 -12.14 -6.99 19.91
CA GLY A 3 -12.96 -7.98 19.20
C GLY A 3 -13.30 -7.70 17.73
N MET A 4 -12.89 -6.55 17.17
CA MET A 4 -13.21 -6.17 15.78
C MET A 4 -12.02 -6.37 14.81
N LEU A 5 -10.81 -6.53 15.34
CA LEU A 5 -9.60 -6.74 14.55
C LEU A 5 -9.31 -8.23 14.50
N VAL A 6 -9.27 -8.80 13.30
CA VAL A 6 -8.96 -10.22 13.10
C VAL A 6 -7.48 -10.35 12.75
N PRO A 7 -6.67 -11.07 13.53
CA PRO A 7 -5.28 -11.30 13.19
C PRO A 7 -5.18 -12.15 11.92
N ARG A 8 -4.27 -11.77 11.02
CA ARG A 8 -3.93 -12.53 9.82
C ARG A 8 -2.41 -12.56 9.67
N VAL A 9 -1.86 -13.74 9.42
CA VAL A 9 -0.45 -13.91 9.06
C VAL A 9 -0.35 -14.02 7.54
N ALA A 10 0.73 -13.49 6.98
CA ALA A 10 1.05 -13.63 5.58
C ALA A 10 2.52 -13.99 5.37
N VAL A 11 2.77 -14.76 4.32
CA VAL A 11 4.11 -15.22 3.95
C VAL A 11 4.71 -14.33 2.85
N PRO A 12 6.05 -14.32 2.66
CA PRO A 12 6.67 -13.63 1.53
C PRO A 12 6.04 -14.05 0.19
N ASP A 13 5.94 -13.10 -0.73
CA ASP A 13 5.31 -13.22 -2.05
C ASP A 13 3.79 -13.47 -2.05
N GLU A 14 3.15 -13.51 -0.88
CA GLU A 14 1.70 -13.62 -0.78
C GLU A 14 1.01 -12.33 -1.21
N VAL A 15 0.08 -12.43 -2.17
CA VAL A 15 -0.75 -11.30 -2.61
C VAL A 15 -1.89 -11.10 -1.62
N LEU A 16 -1.82 -10.00 -0.86
CA LEU A 16 -2.80 -9.63 0.17
C LEU A 16 -4.04 -8.98 -0.41
N VAL A 17 -3.85 -8.18 -1.46
CA VAL A 17 -4.90 -7.40 -2.13
C VAL A 17 -4.59 -7.38 -3.61
N ARG A 18 -5.60 -7.60 -4.47
CA ARG A 18 -5.43 -7.42 -5.92
C ARG A 18 -6.11 -6.14 -6.39
N LYS A 19 -5.43 -5.42 -7.29
CA LYS A 19 -6.01 -4.27 -7.99
C LYS A 19 -7.30 -4.66 -8.70
N GLY A 20 -8.31 -3.80 -8.64
CA GLY A 20 -9.59 -4.00 -9.32
C GLY A 20 -10.60 -4.88 -8.56
N GLU A 21 -10.20 -5.56 -7.48
CA GLU A 21 -11.15 -6.29 -6.64
C GLU A 21 -12.03 -5.34 -5.83
N ARG A 22 -13.19 -5.83 -5.36
CA ARG A 22 -13.97 -5.08 -4.37
C ARG A 22 -13.24 -5.13 -3.04
N GLY A 23 -12.95 -3.97 -2.47
CA GLY A 23 -12.31 -3.87 -1.18
C GLY A 23 -13.31 -3.48 -0.11
N ASP A 24 -13.66 -4.44 0.75
CA ASP A 24 -14.54 -4.22 1.89
C ASP A 24 -13.80 -4.27 3.22
N SER A 25 -12.47 -4.39 3.22
CA SER A 25 -11.65 -4.58 4.43
C SER A 25 -10.30 -3.87 4.32
N MET A 26 -9.81 -3.32 5.42
CA MET A 26 -8.49 -2.68 5.54
C MET A 26 -7.57 -3.50 6.42
N PHE A 27 -6.27 -3.29 6.26
CA PHE A 27 -5.23 -4.06 6.93
C PHE A 27 -4.29 -3.10 7.66
N PHE A 28 -3.92 -3.45 8.89
CA PHE A 28 -2.87 -2.80 9.66
C PHE A 28 -1.67 -3.72 9.77
N ILE A 29 -0.46 -3.19 9.60
CA ILE A 29 0.78 -3.97 9.67
C ILE A 29 1.29 -3.92 11.11
N ALA A 30 1.12 -5.02 11.83
CA ALA A 30 1.65 -5.16 13.19
C ALA A 30 3.15 -5.49 13.18
N SER A 31 3.60 -6.27 12.20
CA SER A 31 5.02 -6.60 11.97
C SER A 31 5.23 -7.03 10.52
N GLY A 32 6.46 -6.88 10.01
CA GLY A 32 6.83 -7.21 8.64
C GLY A 32 6.78 -6.01 7.68
N ALA A 33 6.80 -6.31 6.39
CA ALA A 33 6.77 -5.31 5.33
C ALA A 33 6.00 -5.83 4.11
N VAL A 34 5.28 -4.92 3.45
CA VAL A 34 4.51 -5.18 2.24
C VAL A 34 4.87 -4.16 1.17
N GLU A 35 4.68 -4.52 -0.08
CA GLU A 35 4.91 -3.66 -1.22
C GLU A 35 3.59 -3.44 -1.99
N VAL A 36 3.30 -2.17 -2.28
CA VAL A 36 2.13 -1.74 -3.03
C VAL A 36 2.57 -1.56 -4.49
N GLY A 37 2.11 -2.45 -5.35
CA GLY A 37 2.38 -2.43 -6.80
C GLY A 37 1.66 -1.26 -7.46
N LEU A 38 2.40 -0.18 -7.71
CA LEU A 38 1.99 0.96 -8.52
C LEU A 38 2.71 0.89 -9.88
N PRO A 39 2.13 1.44 -10.97
CA PRO A 39 2.68 1.30 -12.31
C PRO A 39 4.09 1.87 -12.50
N ASN A 40 4.48 2.88 -11.72
CA ASN A 40 5.74 3.61 -11.91
C ASN A 40 6.70 3.47 -10.72
N ASP A 41 6.20 3.45 -9.48
CA ASP A 41 7.02 3.38 -8.28
C ASP A 41 6.35 2.52 -7.19
N PRO A 42 6.81 1.28 -6.95
CA PRO A 42 6.27 0.48 -5.87
C PRO A 42 6.55 1.14 -4.52
N VAL A 43 5.53 1.23 -3.67
CA VAL A 43 5.63 1.84 -2.35
C VAL A 43 5.70 0.74 -1.30
N ARG A 44 6.72 0.79 -0.45
CA ARG A 44 6.87 -0.15 0.67
C ARG A 44 6.22 0.41 1.92
N LEU A 45 5.43 -0.42 2.59
CA LEU A 45 4.78 -0.12 3.86
C LEU A 45 5.28 -1.09 4.92
N GLY A 46 5.54 -0.56 6.12
CA GLY A 46 6.13 -1.31 7.21
C GLY A 46 5.25 -1.35 8.45
N ARG A 47 5.83 -1.79 9.56
CA ARG A 47 5.16 -1.81 10.86
C ARG A 47 4.59 -0.44 11.23
N GLY A 48 3.32 -0.41 11.62
CA GLY A 48 2.59 0.80 11.99
C GLY A 48 1.81 1.44 10.83
N ASP A 49 2.11 1.05 9.59
CA ASP A 49 1.33 1.46 8.43
C ASP A 49 0.06 0.62 8.25
N PHE A 50 -0.85 1.13 7.44
CA PHE A 50 -2.08 0.45 7.04
C PHE A 50 -2.35 0.67 5.55
N PHE A 51 -3.18 -0.19 4.96
CA PHE A 51 -3.59 -0.11 3.57
C PHE A 51 -5.01 -0.64 3.34
N GLY A 52 -5.59 -0.31 2.19
CA GLY A 52 -6.94 -0.73 1.81
C GLY A 52 -8.07 0.19 2.31
N GLU A 53 -7.72 1.26 3.01
CA GLU A 53 -8.63 2.29 3.51
C GLU A 53 -9.38 3.02 2.39
N LEU A 54 -8.71 3.22 1.25
CA LEU A 54 -9.25 3.94 0.10
C LEU A 54 -10.51 3.28 -0.45
N ALA A 55 -10.54 1.95 -0.56
CA ALA A 55 -11.69 1.22 -1.09
C ALA A 55 -12.92 1.38 -0.18
N ILE A 56 -12.71 1.33 1.15
CA ILE A 56 -13.78 1.50 2.14
C ILE A 56 -14.31 2.94 2.13
N MET A 57 -13.42 3.93 2.06
CA MET A 57 -13.81 5.34 2.16
C MET A 57 -14.41 5.91 0.87
N THR A 58 -13.93 5.46 -0.29
CA THR A 58 -14.40 5.96 -1.59
C THR A 58 -15.49 5.09 -2.21
N GLY A 59 -15.71 3.88 -1.69
CA GLY A 59 -16.60 2.88 -2.30
C GLY A 59 -16.07 2.32 -3.64
N ARG A 60 -14.85 2.68 -4.04
CA ARG A 60 -14.23 2.24 -5.29
C ARG A 60 -13.55 0.89 -5.13
N ARG A 61 -13.27 0.23 -6.26
CA ARG A 61 -12.43 -0.98 -6.31
C ARG A 61 -11.01 -0.69 -5.81
N ARG A 62 -10.28 -1.73 -5.39
CA ARG A 62 -8.90 -1.64 -4.92
C ARG A 62 -8.02 -0.93 -5.96
N SER A 63 -7.30 0.11 -5.54
CA SER A 63 -6.50 0.95 -6.44
C SER A 63 -5.24 0.25 -6.96
N SER A 64 -4.64 -0.61 -6.13
CA SER A 64 -3.34 -1.24 -6.38
C SER A 64 -3.31 -2.67 -5.82
N THR A 65 -2.39 -3.48 -6.32
CA THR A 65 -2.08 -4.80 -5.76
C THR A 65 -1.10 -4.62 -4.60
N VAL A 66 -1.27 -5.38 -3.52
CA VAL A 66 -0.36 -5.35 -2.37
C VAL A 66 0.15 -6.76 -2.13
N THR A 67 1.48 -6.90 -2.05
CA THR A 67 2.16 -8.17 -1.88
C THR A 67 3.03 -8.12 -0.62
N ALA A 68 3.05 -9.18 0.16
CA ALA A 68 3.97 -9.28 1.29
C ALA A 68 5.39 -9.56 0.79
N ILE A 69 6.38 -8.80 1.27
CA ILE A 69 7.80 -9.02 0.92
C ILE A 69 8.56 -9.76 2.03
N ALA A 70 7.93 -9.91 3.19
CA ALA A 70 8.45 -10.63 4.35
C ALA A 70 7.29 -11.31 5.08
N TYR A 71 7.62 -12.15 6.07
CA TYR A 71 6.61 -12.66 7.01
C TYR A 71 5.92 -11.49 7.73
N CYS A 72 4.62 -11.35 7.50
CA CYS A 72 3.84 -10.24 7.99
C CYS A 72 2.80 -10.71 9.02
N SER A 73 2.69 -9.96 10.10
CA SER A 73 1.56 -10.04 11.03
C SER A 73 0.67 -8.84 10.79
N LEU A 74 -0.57 -9.09 10.39
CA LEU A 74 -1.55 -8.11 9.97
C LEU A 74 -2.77 -8.16 10.88
N LEU A 75 -3.44 -7.02 11.03
CA LEU A 75 -4.77 -6.94 11.64
C LEU A 75 -5.77 -6.50 10.58
N VAL A 76 -6.78 -7.32 10.35
CA VAL A 76 -7.84 -7.05 9.37
C VAL A 76 -9.01 -6.40 10.07
N LEU A 77 -9.51 -5.30 9.50
CA LEU A 77 -10.72 -4.63 9.95
C LEU A 77 -11.71 -4.57 8.78
N SER A 78 -12.91 -5.13 8.98
CA SER A 78 -13.97 -5.04 7.98
C SER A 78 -14.44 -3.60 7.83
N GLY A 79 -14.97 -3.23 6.66
CA GLY A 79 -15.51 -1.91 6.39
C GLY A 79 -16.75 -1.59 7.23
N ARG A 80 -17.50 -2.62 7.63
CA ARG A 80 -18.61 -2.49 8.58
C ARG A 80 -18.09 -2.08 9.95
N ASP A 81 -17.06 -2.78 10.44
CA ASP A 81 -16.44 -2.49 11.73
C ASP A 81 -15.68 -1.17 11.70
N PHE A 82 -15.05 -0.82 10.59
CA PHE A 82 -14.44 0.49 10.36
C PHE A 82 -15.46 1.62 10.51
N ARG A 83 -16.65 1.51 9.91
CA ARG A 83 -17.71 2.53 10.08
C ARG A 83 -18.16 2.65 11.52
N ARG A 84 -18.27 1.54 12.26
CA ARG A 84 -18.62 1.55 13.69
C ARG A 84 -17.50 2.19 14.51
N PHE A 85 -16.27 1.81 14.24
CA PHE A 85 -15.06 2.29 14.89
C PHE A 85 -14.80 3.78 14.63
N ALA A 86 -15.03 4.24 13.40
CA ALA A 86 -14.90 5.63 12.99
C ALA A 86 -15.90 6.56 13.69
N LYS A 87 -17.04 6.04 14.17
CA LYS A 87 -17.96 6.78 15.04
C LYS A 87 -17.42 6.91 16.47
N THR A 88 -16.77 5.86 16.98
CA THR A 88 -16.24 5.85 18.36
C THR A 88 -14.89 6.55 18.52
N GLN A 89 -14.09 6.68 17.45
CA GLN A 89 -12.78 7.34 17.48
C GLN A 89 -12.63 8.35 16.33
N PRO A 90 -13.11 9.59 16.52
CA PRO A 90 -13.04 10.65 15.51
C PRO A 90 -11.61 11.03 15.13
N LYS A 91 -10.67 11.01 16.09
CA LYS A 91 -9.26 11.33 15.86
C LYS A 91 -8.60 10.35 14.87
N LEU A 92 -8.89 9.06 15.01
CA LEU A 92 -8.31 8.04 14.13
C LEU A 92 -8.96 8.04 12.75
N ARG A 93 -10.28 8.29 12.68
CA ARG A 93 -10.96 8.56 11.42
C ARG A 93 -10.31 9.74 10.67
N ALA A 94 -9.99 10.83 11.36
CA ALA A 94 -9.33 11.99 10.75
C ALA A 94 -7.94 11.62 10.21
N ARG A 95 -7.13 10.88 10.98
CA ARG A 95 -5.81 10.41 10.52
C ARG A 95 -5.91 9.50 9.29
N ILE A 96 -6.82 8.52 9.31
CA ILE A 96 -7.04 7.62 8.18
C ILE A 96 -7.56 8.39 6.96
N GLY A 97 -8.42 9.39 7.17
CA GLY A 97 -8.89 10.28 6.11
C GLY A 97 -7.80 11.15 5.49
N ALA A 98 -6.86 11.67 6.30
CA ALA A 98 -5.72 12.43 5.81
C ALA A 98 -4.80 11.57 4.94
N VAL A 99 -4.46 10.37 5.41
CA VAL A 99 -3.66 9.40 4.66
C VAL A 99 -4.38 8.94 3.39
N ALA A 100 -5.69 8.70 3.46
CA ALA A 100 -6.49 8.37 2.29
C ALA A 100 -6.50 9.50 1.27
N ALA A 101 -6.53 10.77 1.70
CA ALA A 101 -6.49 11.93 0.81
C ALA A 101 -5.14 12.05 0.10
N GLU A 102 -4.03 11.83 0.80
CA GLU A 102 -2.67 11.78 0.24
C GLU A 102 -2.54 10.67 -0.81
N ARG A 103 -3.12 9.50 -0.51
CA ARG A 103 -3.08 8.33 -1.39
C ARG A 103 -4.11 8.35 -2.53
N ARG A 104 -5.01 9.35 -2.60
CA ARG A 104 -5.92 9.52 -3.76
C ARG A 104 -5.17 9.74 -5.08
N GLY A 105 -3.92 10.20 -5.02
CA GLY A 105 -3.04 10.41 -6.18
C GLY A 105 -2.40 9.14 -6.75
N TRP A 106 -2.63 7.96 -6.18
CA TRP A 106 -2.08 6.67 -6.65
C TRP A 106 -2.77 6.10 -7.91
N ALA A 107 -3.42 6.95 -8.72
CA ALA A 107 -3.91 6.66 -10.07
C ALA A 107 -3.05 7.42 -11.11
N PRO A 108 -2.91 6.96 -12.37
CA PRO A 108 -1.83 7.38 -13.27
C PRO A 108 -2.06 8.79 -13.80
N THR A 109 -1.67 9.79 -13.03
CA THR A 109 -1.51 11.16 -13.49
C THR A 109 -0.18 11.67 -12.97
N ARG A 110 0.76 11.86 -13.90
CA ARG A 110 2.08 12.41 -13.65
C ARG A 110 1.91 13.79 -12.99
N LEU A 111 2.45 13.97 -11.78
CA LEU A 111 2.59 15.30 -11.17
C LEU A 111 4.01 15.82 -11.44
N PRO A 112 4.19 17.09 -11.85
CA PRO A 112 5.51 17.72 -11.90
C PRO A 112 5.99 18.03 -10.47
N GLY A 113 7.19 17.58 -10.10
CA GLY A 113 7.94 18.19 -8.99
C GLY A 113 8.58 17.29 -7.93
N SER A 114 8.36 15.99 -7.89
CA SER A 114 9.09 15.10 -6.95
C SER A 114 10.31 14.50 -7.63
N ARG A 115 11.50 15.02 -7.31
CA ARG A 115 12.77 14.44 -7.78
C ARG A 115 12.95 13.04 -7.17
N PRO A 116 13.37 12.03 -7.94
CA PRO A 116 13.73 10.73 -7.37
C PRO A 116 15.00 10.89 -6.52
N THR A 117 14.99 10.31 -5.32
CA THR A 117 16.21 10.11 -4.54
C THR A 117 17.08 9.11 -5.30
N LYS A 118 18.05 9.67 -6.03
CA LYS A 118 19.21 9.02 -6.60
C LYS A 118 19.87 8.14 -5.53
N ASP A 119 19.94 6.83 -5.77
CA ASP A 119 21.10 5.97 -5.53
C ASP A 119 20.71 4.49 -5.68
N MET A 120 20.94 3.94 -6.88
CA MET A 120 21.64 2.65 -7.04
C MET A 120 22.03 2.49 -8.51
N LYS A 121 23.30 2.18 -8.75
CA LYS A 121 23.99 2.20 -10.04
C LYS A 121 23.24 1.51 -11.19
N ARG A 122 23.21 2.22 -12.32
CA ARG A 122 23.03 1.66 -13.66
C ARG A 122 24.23 0.76 -13.95
N VAL A 123 24.01 -0.54 -14.11
CA VAL A 123 24.98 -1.46 -14.71
C VAL A 123 24.70 -1.49 -16.21
N ASP A 124 25.70 -1.12 -17.00
CA ASP A 124 25.62 -1.07 -18.45
C ASP A 124 25.70 -2.50 -19.03
N PRO A 125 24.78 -2.96 -19.90
CA PRO A 125 24.85 -4.32 -20.42
C PRO A 125 25.55 -4.44 -21.78
N ASN A 126 26.20 -3.41 -22.34
CA ASN A 126 26.80 -3.58 -23.67
C ASN A 126 28.13 -2.83 -23.88
N GLY A 127 29.21 -3.43 -23.40
CA GLY A 127 30.57 -3.10 -23.79
C GLY A 127 30.88 -3.56 -25.22
N ARG A 128 30.64 -2.69 -26.20
CA ARG A 128 31.26 -2.81 -27.53
C ARG A 128 31.87 -1.49 -27.97
N SER A 129 33.20 -1.48 -27.93
CA SER A 129 34.09 -0.62 -28.68
C SER A 129 34.10 -1.05 -30.15
N ARG A 130 33.83 -0.10 -31.05
CA ARG A 130 34.36 -0.05 -32.42
C ARG A 130 34.93 1.37 -32.54
N GLY A 131 36.22 1.63 -32.71
CA GLY A 131 37.19 0.93 -33.55
C GLY A 131 37.23 1.67 -34.88
N GLU A 132 38.20 2.57 -35.02
CA GLU A 132 38.55 3.37 -36.20
C GLU A 132 38.57 2.56 -37.50
N THR A 133 38.10 3.15 -38.61
CA THR A 133 38.95 3.58 -39.74
C THR A 133 38.19 4.64 -40.54
#